data_AF-A0A5C9CPJ1-F1
#
_entry.id   AF-A0A5C9CPJ1-F1
#
_cell.length_a   1.000
_cell.length_b   1.000
_cell.length_c   1.000
_cell.angle_alpha   90.00
_cell.angle_beta   90.00
_cell.angle_gamma   90.00
#
_symmetry.space_group_name_H-M   'P 1'
#
loop_
_entity.id
_entity.type
_entity.pdbx_description
1 polymer ?
#
loop_
_entity_poly.entity_id
_entity_poly.type
_entity_poly.pdbx_seq_one_letter_code
_entity_poly.pdbx_strand_id
1 'polypeptide(L)'
;MNLDGVFIESDDGIATLSSAHGAPNLEALGSYNTLDFVVRLRPDLHQVLESQGGKLSMRECESWDVAKAFSTYLHETVHWWQHAGTTAGLMLSFLQPAHAHMNRNRLDEVLKAHGAVKPLLGLAEKLLDADEGRDESLNFVLNNWHDLEFFRKLVINPVELVGGVTGDPYFVSVGHSYRMAIGAASWLIGATLDPNYEVLPDPRDWEAAMTDLCETKTEGFYLGSPIEIPPLGVKDIFEGQARFSQLQYLYGASGGHLSWDDIRDHGMLKGMYCHAFEKFLEFADEKWPAAVDDPIVGLFLLICDVALSPSEGIFLPMTDPSALIWSTDPAWRFIFLCRSAKAEGSAFKRSIQAYSAEEYWEVSQRLSDLLLSPSPNELATSIARYANEHPEWHRLMEEDRTFDYGEVNLPIRVLLGRFTRMQIDKLTAPQFFCWPGMCLTSFRQAISSETAVSLFSEHEALFLNRPDLDVYPRLVPGREEQTLLRLLNDFYVWVSMYEMTRQWLVDDGPFAYDYKWLTSKFHHDEINGWADSHFKKSTGVHPDDFAILR
;
A
#
# COMPACT_ATOMS: atom_id res chain seq x y z
N MET A 1 -0.94 -34.57 -21.21
CA MET A 1 -1.01 -33.48 -22.21
C MET A 1 0.41 -32.95 -22.30
N ASN A 2 1.01 -32.91 -23.49
CA ASN A 2 2.44 -32.60 -23.64
C ASN A 2 2.64 -31.09 -23.46
N LEU A 3 3.26 -30.68 -22.35
CA LEU A 3 3.40 -29.30 -21.87
C LEU A 3 4.71 -28.67 -22.35
N ASP A 4 4.98 -28.73 -23.65
CA ASP A 4 6.15 -28.09 -24.24
C ASP A 4 5.78 -26.68 -24.74
N GLY A 5 5.74 -25.73 -23.81
CA GLY A 5 5.64 -24.30 -24.07
C GLY A 5 6.75 -23.58 -23.30
N VAL A 6 7.64 -22.93 -24.03
CA VAL A 6 8.78 -22.17 -23.50
C VAL A 6 8.26 -20.91 -22.79
N PHE A 7 8.54 -20.76 -21.50
CA PHE A 7 8.21 -19.57 -20.72
C PHE A 7 9.47 -19.00 -20.06
N ILE A 8 9.69 -17.69 -20.23
CA ILE A 8 10.85 -16.95 -19.74
C ILE A 8 10.53 -16.37 -18.36
N GLU A 9 11.54 -16.37 -17.50
CA GLU A 9 11.58 -15.91 -16.12
C GLU A 9 11.13 -14.44 -15.97
N SER A 10 10.34 -14.13 -14.94
CA SER A 10 10.13 -12.76 -14.47
C SER A 10 11.22 -12.43 -13.45
N ASP A 11 12.23 -11.68 -13.88
CA ASP A 11 13.34 -11.25 -13.04
C ASP A 11 13.06 -9.82 -12.52
N ASP A 12 12.20 -9.70 -11.49
CA ASP A 12 11.90 -8.39 -10.85
C ASP A 12 12.99 -7.96 -9.85
N GLY A 13 14.24 -8.39 -10.10
CA GLY A 13 15.36 -8.21 -9.18
C GLY A 13 15.86 -6.77 -9.04
N ILE A 14 15.58 -5.85 -9.97
CA ILE A 14 16.20 -4.52 -9.93
C ILE A 14 15.27 -3.44 -10.53
N ALA A 15 14.39 -2.88 -9.70
CA ALA A 15 13.91 -1.52 -9.94
C ALA A 15 14.83 -0.56 -9.18
N THR A 16 15.94 -0.17 -9.81
CA THR A 16 16.73 0.99 -9.37
C THR A 16 15.86 2.25 -9.45
N LEU A 17 15.77 2.97 -8.33
CA LEU A 17 15.07 4.24 -8.08
C LEU A 17 15.58 5.43 -8.95
N SER A 18 15.80 5.27 -10.26
CA SER A 18 16.09 6.41 -11.14
C SER A 18 14.83 7.04 -11.75
N SER A 19 13.68 6.38 -11.65
CA SER A 19 12.35 6.98 -11.85
C SER A 19 11.45 6.56 -10.69
N ALA A 20 10.83 7.52 -10.00
CA ALA A 20 9.87 7.24 -8.92
C ALA A 20 8.66 6.43 -9.45
N HIS A 21 8.37 6.58 -10.74
CA HIS A 21 7.36 5.82 -11.46
C HIS A 21 7.96 4.56 -12.09
N GLY A 22 7.23 3.46 -12.06
CA GLY A 22 7.68 2.21 -12.66
C GLY A 22 7.60 2.36 -14.18
N ALA A 23 8.75 2.41 -14.88
CA ALA A 23 8.74 2.18 -16.31
C ALA A 23 8.06 0.82 -16.57
N PRO A 24 7.22 0.68 -17.61
CA PRO A 24 6.63 -0.61 -17.93
C PRO A 24 7.76 -1.60 -18.19
N ASN A 25 8.01 -2.50 -17.23
CA ASN A 25 8.92 -3.60 -17.43
C ASN A 25 8.24 -4.56 -18.40
N LEU A 26 8.59 -4.48 -19.68
CA LEU A 26 7.99 -5.31 -20.74
C LEU A 26 8.26 -6.82 -20.53
N GLU A 27 9.15 -7.17 -19.60
CA GLU A 27 9.44 -8.55 -19.20
C GLU A 27 8.52 -9.05 -18.08
N ALA A 28 8.00 -8.16 -17.22
CA ALA A 28 7.06 -8.52 -16.16
C ALA A 28 5.67 -8.83 -16.73
N LEU A 29 5.00 -9.84 -16.15
CA LEU A 29 3.64 -10.24 -16.56
C LEU A 29 2.59 -9.22 -16.10
N GLY A 30 2.80 -8.65 -14.92
CA GLY A 30 1.99 -7.59 -14.34
C GLY A 30 2.82 -6.77 -13.34
N SER A 31 2.28 -5.64 -12.92
CA SER A 31 2.87 -4.84 -11.85
C SER A 31 1.83 -3.88 -11.25
N TYR A 32 1.92 -3.65 -9.95
CA TYR A 32 1.27 -2.54 -9.25
C TYR A 32 2.33 -1.67 -8.56
N ASN A 33 2.22 -0.35 -8.72
CA ASN A 33 3.05 0.63 -8.02
C ASN A 33 2.17 1.57 -7.18
N THR A 34 2.56 1.75 -5.93
CA THR A 34 1.89 2.54 -4.89
C THR A 34 1.96 4.05 -5.15
N LEU A 35 2.85 4.48 -6.05
CA LEU A 35 2.98 5.87 -6.49
C LEU A 35 2.12 6.15 -7.73
N ASP A 36 1.84 5.12 -8.52
CA ASP A 36 1.10 5.24 -9.79
C ASP A 36 -0.39 4.90 -9.58
N PHE A 37 -0.71 4.04 -8.62
CA PHE A 37 -2.05 3.48 -8.36
C PHE A 37 -2.65 2.77 -9.59
N VAL A 38 -1.80 2.21 -10.45
CA VAL A 38 -2.19 1.51 -11.68
C VAL A 38 -1.93 0.02 -11.54
N VAL A 39 -2.93 -0.81 -11.86
CA VAL A 39 -2.70 -2.21 -12.17
C VAL A 39 -2.27 -2.33 -13.62
N ARG A 40 -1.06 -2.85 -13.85
CA ARG A 40 -0.53 -3.08 -15.19
C ARG A 40 -0.46 -4.56 -15.51
N LEU A 41 -0.84 -4.90 -16.73
CA LEU A 41 -0.65 -6.23 -17.30
C LEU A 41 0.06 -6.12 -18.66
N ARG A 42 0.79 -7.17 -19.01
CA ARG A 42 1.41 -7.31 -20.33
C ARG A 42 0.33 -7.39 -21.42
N PRO A 43 0.54 -6.82 -22.63
CA PRO A 43 -0.49 -6.73 -23.66
C PRO A 43 -1.12 -8.07 -24.11
N ASP A 44 -0.36 -9.16 -24.08
CA ASP A 44 -0.87 -10.50 -24.40
C ASP A 44 -1.88 -11.01 -23.36
N LEU A 45 -1.68 -10.70 -22.07
CA LEU A 45 -2.63 -11.03 -21.03
C LEU A 45 -3.93 -10.25 -21.20
N HIS A 46 -3.84 -8.95 -21.54
CA HIS A 46 -5.03 -8.17 -21.89
C HIS A 46 -5.81 -8.81 -23.03
N GLN A 47 -5.15 -9.24 -24.11
CA GLN A 47 -5.82 -9.91 -25.22
C GLN A 47 -6.52 -11.20 -24.79
N VAL A 48 -5.90 -12.00 -23.93
CA VAL A 48 -6.51 -13.22 -23.38
C VAL A 48 -7.76 -12.88 -22.56
N LEU A 49 -7.68 -11.89 -21.67
CA LEU A 49 -8.79 -11.49 -20.80
C LEU A 49 -9.94 -10.81 -21.58
N GLU A 50 -9.62 -9.94 -22.53
CA GLU A 50 -10.60 -9.27 -23.39
C GLU A 50 -11.33 -10.25 -24.33
N SER A 51 -10.64 -11.31 -24.79
CA SER A 51 -11.26 -12.34 -25.64
C SER A 51 -12.42 -13.07 -24.98
N GLN A 52 -12.50 -13.02 -23.64
CA GLN A 52 -13.61 -13.56 -22.84
C GLN A 52 -14.83 -12.62 -22.79
N GLY A 53 -14.83 -11.55 -23.60
CA GLY A 53 -15.97 -10.63 -23.73
C GLY A 53 -16.22 -9.77 -22.50
N GLY A 54 -15.16 -9.49 -21.72
CA GLY A 54 -15.22 -8.71 -20.48
C GLY A 54 -15.91 -9.42 -19.32
N LYS A 55 -16.39 -10.66 -19.52
CA LYS A 55 -16.87 -11.54 -18.46
C LYS A 55 -15.72 -12.43 -18.05
N LEU A 56 -14.86 -11.93 -17.18
CA LEU A 56 -13.86 -12.76 -16.50
C LEU A 56 -14.62 -13.90 -15.81
N SER A 57 -14.59 -15.10 -16.38
CA SER A 57 -15.14 -16.26 -15.70
C SER A 57 -14.16 -16.67 -14.62
N MET A 58 -14.22 -15.94 -13.51
CA MET A 58 -13.31 -16.08 -12.38
C MET A 58 -13.36 -17.52 -11.85
N ARG A 59 -14.54 -18.15 -11.86
CA ARG A 59 -14.80 -19.49 -11.31
C ARG A 59 -14.73 -20.64 -12.32
N GLU A 60 -14.94 -20.38 -13.61
CA GLU A 60 -15.00 -21.41 -14.66
C GLU A 60 -14.17 -20.97 -15.86
N CYS A 61 -12.86 -21.18 -15.81
CA CYS A 61 -11.98 -20.82 -16.92
C CYS A 61 -12.17 -21.80 -18.08
N GLU A 62 -12.40 -21.26 -19.29
CA GLU A 62 -12.52 -22.07 -20.52
C GLU A 62 -11.20 -22.76 -20.91
N SER A 63 -10.06 -22.22 -20.45
CA SER A 63 -8.73 -22.77 -20.70
C SER A 63 -7.74 -22.45 -19.58
N TRP A 64 -6.62 -23.18 -19.55
CA TRP A 64 -5.52 -22.91 -18.63
C TRP A 64 -4.83 -21.57 -18.90
N ASP A 65 -4.84 -21.09 -20.14
CA ASP A 65 -4.27 -19.77 -20.47
C ASP A 65 -5.11 -18.63 -19.88
N VAL A 66 -6.45 -18.79 -19.88
CA VAL A 66 -7.35 -17.85 -19.20
C VAL A 66 -7.13 -17.88 -17.69
N ALA A 67 -7.01 -19.07 -17.09
CA ALA A 67 -6.73 -19.22 -15.66
C ALA A 67 -5.41 -18.54 -15.26
N LYS A 68 -4.33 -18.74 -16.04
CA LYS A 68 -3.05 -18.08 -15.80
C LYS A 68 -3.15 -16.56 -15.92
N ALA A 69 -3.75 -16.06 -16.99
CA ALA A 69 -3.91 -14.61 -17.20
C ALA A 69 -4.71 -13.96 -16.07
N PHE A 70 -5.83 -14.58 -15.66
CA PHE A 70 -6.61 -14.10 -14.52
C PHE A 70 -5.81 -14.18 -13.22
N SER A 71 -5.03 -15.24 -13.01
CA SER A 71 -4.22 -15.38 -11.80
C SER A 71 -3.21 -14.23 -11.66
N THR A 72 -2.61 -13.76 -12.77
CA THR A 72 -1.73 -12.59 -12.76
C THR A 72 -2.52 -11.32 -12.45
N TYR A 73 -3.68 -11.13 -13.08
CA TYR A 73 -4.55 -10.00 -12.76
C TYR A 73 -4.98 -9.99 -11.29
N LEU A 74 -5.32 -11.16 -10.73
CA LEU A 74 -5.65 -11.32 -9.32
C LEU A 74 -4.46 -10.94 -8.43
N HIS A 75 -3.24 -11.37 -8.76
CA HIS A 75 -2.04 -11.02 -8.02
C HIS A 75 -1.87 -9.49 -7.91
N GLU A 76 -1.94 -8.78 -9.04
CA GLU A 76 -1.85 -7.31 -9.05
C GLU A 76 -3.04 -6.64 -8.36
N THR A 77 -4.24 -7.24 -8.47
CA THR A 77 -5.44 -6.75 -7.78
C THR A 77 -5.32 -6.90 -6.26
N VAL A 78 -4.66 -7.95 -5.76
CA VAL A 78 -4.38 -8.10 -4.33
C VAL A 78 -3.42 -7.02 -3.85
N HIS A 79 -2.41 -6.62 -4.64
CA HIS A 79 -1.57 -5.46 -4.31
C HIS A 79 -2.38 -4.16 -4.21
N TRP A 80 -3.32 -3.94 -5.14
CA TRP A 80 -4.26 -2.82 -5.01
C TRP A 80 -5.08 -2.92 -3.70
N TRP A 81 -5.60 -4.09 -3.34
CA TRP A 81 -6.34 -4.28 -2.09
C TRP A 81 -5.49 -4.07 -0.84
N GLN A 82 -4.21 -4.45 -0.88
CA GLN A 82 -3.27 -4.15 0.20
C GLN A 82 -3.17 -2.65 0.43
N HIS A 83 -3.02 -1.86 -0.64
CA HIS A 83 -2.87 -0.41 -0.57
C HIS A 83 -4.16 0.36 -0.24
N ALA A 84 -5.28 -0.05 -0.82
CA ALA A 84 -6.56 0.60 -0.61
C ALA A 84 -7.34 0.03 0.58
N GLY A 85 -6.95 -1.13 1.13
CA GLY A 85 -7.77 -1.91 2.06
C GLY A 85 -7.11 -2.27 3.38
N THR A 86 -5.78 -2.12 3.51
CA THR A 86 -5.08 -2.34 4.79
C THR A 86 -4.53 -1.01 5.31
N THR A 87 -4.41 -0.87 6.63
CA THR A 87 -3.90 0.38 7.19
C THR A 87 -2.44 0.62 6.80
N ALA A 88 -1.60 -0.43 6.77
CA ALA A 88 -0.20 -0.29 6.38
C ALA A 88 -0.07 0.18 4.92
N GLY A 89 -0.86 -0.41 4.02
CA GLY A 89 -0.90 0.02 2.63
C GLY A 89 -1.42 1.45 2.46
N LEU A 90 -2.47 1.83 3.21
CA LEU A 90 -3.02 3.19 3.20
C LEU A 90 -2.01 4.22 3.71
N MET A 91 -1.28 3.91 4.78
CA MET A 91 -0.20 4.75 5.29
C MET A 91 0.88 4.98 4.24
N LEU A 92 1.34 3.92 3.57
CA LEU A 92 2.33 4.02 2.50
C LEU A 92 1.82 4.89 1.35
N SER A 93 0.54 4.76 0.98
CA SER A 93 -0.11 5.58 -0.04
C SER A 93 -0.28 7.05 0.38
N PHE A 94 -0.22 7.36 1.67
CA PHE A 94 -0.32 8.72 2.21
C PHE A 94 1.02 9.43 2.42
N LEU A 95 2.16 8.74 2.39
CA LEU A 95 3.46 9.37 2.64
C LEU A 95 3.75 10.50 1.63
N GLN A 96 3.53 10.26 0.33
CA GLN A 96 3.79 11.27 -0.70
C GLN A 96 2.81 12.46 -0.62
N PRO A 97 1.48 12.25 -0.49
CA PRO A 97 0.56 13.34 -0.16
C PRO A 97 0.96 14.10 1.10
N ALA A 98 1.38 13.43 2.17
CA ALA A 98 1.74 14.06 3.45
C ALA A 98 2.88 15.06 3.26
N HIS A 99 3.91 14.72 2.48
CA HIS A 99 5.00 15.64 2.16
C HIS A 99 4.52 16.95 1.54
N ALA A 100 3.50 16.91 0.67
CA ALA A 100 3.00 18.10 0.00
C ALA A 100 2.03 18.90 0.90
N HIS A 101 1.10 18.22 1.58
CA HIS A 101 0.04 18.86 2.35
C HIS A 101 0.53 19.43 3.67
N MET A 102 1.30 18.67 4.46
CA MET A 102 1.76 19.10 5.79
C MET A 102 2.76 20.24 5.71
N ASN A 103 3.58 20.26 4.65
CA ASN A 103 4.64 21.23 4.48
C ASN A 103 4.19 22.48 3.74
N ARG A 104 2.95 22.56 3.24
CA ARG A 104 2.53 23.60 2.29
C ARG A 104 2.81 25.03 2.77
N ASN A 105 2.37 25.36 3.98
CA ASN A 105 2.57 26.70 4.54
C ASN A 105 4.06 27.03 4.73
N ARG A 106 4.87 26.05 5.13
CA ARG A 106 6.31 26.21 5.33
C ARG A 106 7.07 26.32 4.01
N LEU A 107 6.64 25.60 2.99
CA LEU A 107 7.16 25.75 1.62
C LEU A 107 6.90 27.16 1.08
N ASP A 108 5.70 27.73 1.34
CA ASP A 108 5.40 29.12 0.96
C ASP A 108 6.28 30.14 1.72
N GLU A 109 6.65 29.85 2.97
CA GLU A 109 7.59 30.67 3.75
C GLU A 109 9.02 30.58 3.19
N VAL A 110 9.50 29.37 2.92
CA VAL A 110 10.83 29.13 2.30
C VAL A 110 10.92 29.85 0.95
N LEU A 111 9.89 29.72 0.11
CA LEU A 111 9.83 30.37 -1.19
C LEU A 111 9.88 31.91 -1.09
N LYS A 112 9.25 32.49 -0.06
CA LYS A 112 9.30 33.94 0.19
C LYS A 112 10.67 34.40 0.71
N ALA A 113 11.32 33.59 1.54
CA ALA A 113 12.59 33.93 2.17
C ALA A 113 13.79 33.76 1.23
N HIS A 114 13.83 32.66 0.48
CA HIS A 114 15.00 32.24 -0.31
C HIS A 114 14.76 32.30 -1.83
N GLY A 115 13.52 32.55 -2.24
CA GLY A 115 13.14 32.49 -3.65
C GLY A 115 12.94 31.06 -4.15
N ALA A 116 12.76 30.92 -5.46
CA ALA A 116 12.55 29.64 -6.12
C ALA A 116 13.88 28.90 -6.28
N VAL A 117 14.17 27.96 -5.39
CA VAL A 117 15.45 27.23 -5.32
C VAL A 117 15.19 25.72 -5.21
N LYS A 118 15.97 24.90 -5.94
CA LYS A 118 15.89 23.42 -5.94
C LYS A 118 17.29 22.78 -5.99
N PRO A 119 17.56 21.69 -5.26
CA PRO A 119 16.74 21.14 -4.19
C PRO A 119 16.80 21.98 -2.92
N LEU A 120 15.77 21.89 -2.08
CA LEU A 120 15.79 22.48 -0.74
C LEU A 120 16.85 21.84 0.17
N LEU A 121 17.16 20.57 -0.03
CA LEU A 121 18.26 19.90 0.65
C LEU A 121 19.60 20.61 0.37
N GLY A 122 19.91 20.89 -0.90
CA GLY A 122 21.11 21.64 -1.27
C GLY A 122 21.12 23.09 -0.79
N LEU A 123 19.95 23.70 -0.58
CA LEU A 123 19.85 25.02 0.07
C LEU A 123 20.24 24.94 1.55
N ALA A 124 19.78 23.91 2.26
CA ALA A 124 20.12 23.71 3.67
C ALA A 124 21.63 23.48 3.85
N GLU A 125 22.25 22.69 2.98
CA GLU A 125 23.70 22.47 2.99
C GLU A 125 24.48 23.78 2.78
N LYS A 126 24.07 24.61 1.81
CA LYS A 126 24.71 25.91 1.57
C LYS A 126 24.59 26.87 2.74
N LEU A 127 23.44 26.92 3.40
CA LEU A 127 23.24 27.78 4.58
C LEU A 127 24.08 27.32 5.77
N LEU A 128 24.23 26.00 5.94
CA LEU A 128 25.11 25.41 6.95
C LEU A 128 26.58 25.75 6.68
N ASP A 129 27.05 25.63 5.43
CA ASP A 129 28.41 25.96 5.03
C ASP A 129 28.74 27.46 5.19
N ALA A 130 27.74 28.32 5.00
CA ALA A 130 27.87 29.77 5.12
C ALA A 130 27.81 30.29 6.57
N ASP A 131 27.51 29.43 7.56
CA ASP A 131 27.23 29.81 8.95
C ASP A 131 26.12 30.89 9.06
N GLU A 132 25.18 30.90 8.10
CA GLU A 132 24.10 31.91 7.99
C GLU A 132 22.90 31.59 8.90
N GLY A 133 23.06 30.63 9.82
CA GLY A 133 22.01 30.14 10.71
C GLY A 133 21.09 29.11 10.06
N ARG A 134 20.25 28.47 10.88
CA ARG A 134 19.25 27.50 10.40
C ARG A 134 17.92 28.22 10.15
N ASP A 135 17.43 28.16 8.91
CA ASP A 135 16.06 28.58 8.60
C ASP A 135 15.06 27.57 9.20
N GLU A 136 14.18 28.05 10.08
CA GLU A 136 13.23 27.20 10.81
C GLU A 136 12.24 26.48 9.88
N SER A 137 11.74 27.18 8.86
CA SER A 137 10.75 26.63 7.92
C SER A 137 11.39 25.59 7.02
N LEU A 138 12.60 25.85 6.52
CA LEU A 138 13.39 24.89 5.74
C LEU A 138 13.71 23.64 6.57
N ASN A 139 14.20 23.83 7.79
CA ASN A 139 14.51 22.73 8.69
C ASN A 139 13.25 21.90 9.01
N PHE A 140 12.09 22.54 9.23
CA PHE A 140 10.83 21.82 9.46
C PHE A 140 10.44 20.95 8.26
N VAL A 141 10.49 21.51 7.04
CA VAL A 141 10.14 20.79 5.81
C VAL A 141 11.06 19.59 5.59
N LEU A 142 12.37 19.77 5.74
CA LEU A 142 13.34 18.69 5.52
C LEU A 142 13.27 17.61 6.61
N ASN A 143 13.11 17.97 7.89
CA ASN A 143 12.92 16.96 8.95
C ASN A 143 11.67 16.12 8.70
N ASN A 144 10.53 16.74 8.36
CA ASN A 144 9.32 16.00 8.03
C ASN A 144 9.53 15.08 6.81
N TRP A 145 10.27 15.54 5.79
CA TRP A 145 10.57 14.71 4.64
C TRP A 145 11.42 13.49 5.03
N HIS A 146 12.52 13.72 5.74
CA HIS A 146 13.42 12.66 6.18
C HIS A 146 12.71 11.66 7.10
N ASP A 147 11.92 12.12 8.07
CA ASP A 147 11.22 11.25 9.02
C ASP A 147 10.25 10.28 8.33
N LEU A 148 9.47 10.76 7.36
CA LEU A 148 8.55 9.92 6.59
C LEU A 148 9.31 8.98 5.64
N GLU A 149 10.42 9.43 5.05
CA GLU A 149 11.25 8.59 4.19
C GLU A 149 11.98 7.50 4.98
N PHE A 150 12.43 7.78 6.20
CA PHE A 150 13.02 6.79 7.09
C PHE A 150 11.98 5.74 7.49
N PHE A 151 10.76 6.16 7.87
CA PHE A 151 9.66 5.23 8.08
C PHE A 151 9.42 4.35 6.85
N ARG A 152 9.33 4.94 5.66
CA ARG A 152 9.14 4.21 4.40
C ARG A 152 10.22 3.13 4.21
N LYS A 153 11.50 3.51 4.35
CA LYS A 153 12.64 2.60 4.19
C LYS A 153 12.60 1.46 5.21
N LEU A 154 12.36 1.78 6.48
CA LEU A 154 12.32 0.81 7.58
C LEU A 154 11.16 -0.17 7.44
N VAL A 155 9.98 0.28 6.99
CA VAL A 155 8.81 -0.59 6.81
C VAL A 155 8.91 -1.43 5.53
N ILE A 156 9.35 -0.86 4.41
CA ILE A 156 9.36 -1.55 3.10
C ILE A 156 10.40 -2.66 3.05
N ASN A 157 11.66 -2.35 3.38
CA ASN A 157 12.76 -3.31 3.29
C ASN A 157 13.85 -2.97 4.33
N PRO A 158 13.59 -3.27 5.62
CA PRO A 158 14.46 -2.86 6.72
C PRO A 158 15.88 -3.42 6.59
N VAL A 159 16.01 -4.68 6.14
CA VAL A 159 17.29 -5.39 6.05
C VAL A 159 18.25 -4.69 5.09
N GLU A 160 17.76 -4.27 3.91
CA GLU A 160 18.61 -3.63 2.90
C GLU A 160 18.79 -2.13 3.16
N LEU A 161 17.79 -1.45 3.74
CA LEU A 161 17.74 0.02 3.74
C LEU A 161 18.21 0.66 5.05
N VAL A 162 18.32 -0.10 6.15
CA VAL A 162 18.74 0.43 7.46
C VAL A 162 20.10 1.13 7.43
N GLY A 163 21.04 0.65 6.60
CA GLY A 163 22.37 1.25 6.49
C GLY A 163 22.33 2.70 6.00
N GLY A 164 21.38 3.02 5.11
CA GLY A 164 21.15 4.38 4.61
C GLY A 164 20.27 5.25 5.50
N VAL A 165 19.76 4.72 6.61
CA VAL A 165 18.96 5.46 7.61
C VAL A 165 19.83 5.83 8.80
N THR A 166 20.56 4.85 9.35
CA THR A 166 21.30 4.99 10.61
C THR A 166 22.51 5.92 10.55
N GLY A 167 23.06 6.14 9.35
CA GLY A 167 24.16 7.08 9.13
C GLY A 167 23.70 8.49 8.78
N ASP A 168 22.41 8.73 8.62
CA ASP A 168 21.88 10.02 8.17
C ASP A 168 21.76 11.01 9.35
N PRO A 169 22.27 12.25 9.22
CA PRO A 169 22.23 13.24 10.29
C PRO A 169 20.82 13.68 10.70
N TYR A 170 19.81 13.47 9.86
CA TYR A 170 18.41 13.76 10.17
C TYR A 170 17.75 12.63 10.96
N PHE A 171 18.35 11.44 11.04
CA PHE A 171 17.73 10.31 11.72
C PHE A 171 17.83 10.42 13.24
N VAL A 172 16.66 10.50 13.90
CA VAL A 172 16.57 10.54 15.37
C VAL A 172 16.50 9.14 15.95
N SER A 173 15.44 8.39 15.64
CA SER A 173 15.19 7.03 16.12
C SER A 173 14.06 6.37 15.33
N VAL A 174 13.92 5.05 15.43
CA VAL A 174 12.82 4.31 14.78
C VAL A 174 11.47 4.81 15.29
N GLY A 175 11.29 4.90 16.61
CA GLY A 175 10.05 5.36 17.23
C GLY A 175 9.66 6.78 16.81
N HIS A 176 10.64 7.66 16.60
CA HIS A 176 10.40 9.01 16.07
C HIS A 176 9.85 8.96 14.64
N SER A 177 10.49 8.21 13.73
CA SER A 177 10.00 8.07 12.34
C SER A 177 8.59 7.48 12.28
N TYR A 178 8.28 6.47 13.10
CA TYR A 178 6.95 5.86 13.16
C TYR A 178 5.92 6.85 13.72
N ARG A 179 6.27 7.59 14.77
CA ARG A 179 5.40 8.63 15.33
C ARG A 179 5.05 9.66 14.26
N MET A 180 6.05 10.13 13.51
CA MET A 180 5.84 11.12 12.46
C MET A 180 4.96 10.59 11.33
N ALA A 181 5.16 9.34 10.90
CA ALA A 181 4.34 8.72 9.85
C ALA A 181 2.88 8.49 10.27
N ILE A 182 2.66 7.98 11.48
CA ILE A 182 1.31 7.76 12.02
C ILE A 182 0.61 9.10 12.24
N GLY A 183 1.32 10.08 12.82
CA GLY A 183 0.80 11.43 13.02
C GLY A 183 0.46 12.13 11.70
N ALA A 184 1.28 11.96 10.66
CA ALA A 184 1.04 12.48 9.33
C ALA A 184 -0.21 11.86 8.68
N ALA A 185 -0.35 10.54 8.75
CA ALA A 185 -1.52 9.83 8.24
C ALA A 185 -2.80 10.26 8.98
N SER A 186 -2.76 10.28 10.32
CA SER A 186 -3.90 10.73 11.16
C SER A 186 -4.28 12.17 10.83
N TRP A 187 -3.30 13.07 10.71
CA TRP A 187 -3.53 14.47 10.33
C TRP A 187 -4.15 14.62 8.94
N LEU A 188 -3.69 13.88 7.94
CA LEU A 188 -4.27 13.93 6.58
C LEU A 188 -5.74 13.51 6.58
N ILE A 189 -6.07 12.45 7.33
CA ILE A 189 -7.44 11.95 7.45
C ILE A 189 -8.29 12.98 8.20
N GLY A 190 -7.83 13.45 9.35
CA GLY A 190 -8.50 14.48 10.16
C GLY A 190 -8.75 15.75 9.36
N ALA A 191 -7.72 16.31 8.71
CA ALA A 191 -7.86 17.49 7.87
C ALA A 191 -8.83 17.32 6.68
N THR A 192 -9.10 16.07 6.27
CA THR A 192 -9.99 15.77 5.14
C THR A 192 -11.43 15.49 5.58
N LEU A 193 -11.63 14.78 6.69
CA LEU A 193 -12.94 14.25 7.09
C LEU A 193 -13.34 14.57 8.53
N ASP A 194 -12.40 14.82 9.44
CA ASP A 194 -12.67 15.06 10.86
C ASP A 194 -11.69 16.09 11.47
N PRO A 195 -11.81 17.39 11.12
CA PRO A 195 -10.79 18.39 11.49
C PRO A 195 -10.69 18.66 12.98
N ASN A 196 -11.71 18.26 13.75
CA ASN A 196 -11.79 18.45 15.19
C ASN A 196 -11.51 17.16 15.98
N TYR A 197 -11.23 16.03 15.30
CA TYR A 197 -11.05 14.71 15.91
C TYR A 197 -12.25 14.31 16.79
N GLU A 198 -13.47 14.47 16.27
CA GLU A 198 -14.71 14.09 16.96
C GLU A 198 -14.87 12.57 17.05
N VAL A 199 -14.38 11.84 16.05
CA VAL A 199 -14.47 10.36 16.00
C VAL A 199 -13.12 9.68 15.83
N LEU A 200 -12.15 10.34 15.20
CA LEU A 200 -10.78 9.83 15.07
C LEU A 200 -9.96 10.08 16.34
N PRO A 201 -8.98 9.21 16.66
CA PRO A 201 -8.03 9.49 17.73
C PRO A 201 -7.17 10.71 17.41
N ASP A 202 -6.98 11.59 18.40
CA ASP A 202 -6.12 12.77 18.23
C ASP A 202 -4.64 12.36 18.37
N PRO A 203 -3.79 12.63 17.38
CA PRO A 203 -2.37 12.29 17.46
C PRO A 203 -1.64 13.01 18.61
N ARG A 204 -2.22 14.08 19.17
CA ARG A 204 -1.65 14.82 20.30
C ARG A 204 -1.78 14.10 21.64
N ASP A 205 -2.71 13.14 21.75
CA ASP A 205 -3.03 12.47 23.02
C ASP A 205 -1.86 11.66 23.59
N TRP A 206 -0.90 11.25 22.75
CA TRP A 206 0.23 10.42 23.12
C TRP A 206 1.58 11.16 23.06
N GLU A 207 1.59 12.48 22.84
CA GLU A 207 2.83 13.28 22.80
C GLU A 207 3.59 13.28 24.13
N ALA A 208 2.87 13.36 25.24
CA ALA A 208 3.48 13.34 26.57
C ALA A 208 4.17 12.00 26.84
N ALA A 209 3.52 10.88 26.47
CA ALA A 209 4.12 9.55 26.59
C ALA A 209 5.33 9.38 25.67
N MET A 210 5.27 9.88 24.43
CA MET A 210 6.41 9.86 23.50
C MET A 210 7.60 10.67 24.01
N THR A 211 7.33 11.79 24.68
CA THR A 211 8.37 12.60 25.33
C THR A 211 9.02 11.82 26.49
N ASP A 212 8.21 11.19 27.33
CA ASP A 212 8.70 10.37 28.45
C ASP A 212 9.56 9.18 27.96
N LEU A 213 9.17 8.50 26.87
CA LEU A 213 9.96 7.42 26.26
C LEU A 213 11.35 7.89 25.81
N CYS A 214 11.42 9.11 25.25
CA CYS A 214 12.69 9.72 24.84
C CYS A 214 13.55 10.10 26.06
N GLU A 215 12.96 10.74 27.07
CA GLU A 215 13.66 11.19 28.29
C GLU A 215 14.18 10.01 29.14
N THR A 216 13.40 8.94 29.22
CA THR A 216 13.76 7.69 29.93
C THR A 216 14.71 6.81 29.11
N LYS A 217 15.01 7.18 27.87
CA LYS A 217 15.85 6.41 26.93
C LYS A 217 15.34 4.99 26.71
N THR A 218 14.04 4.87 26.50
CA THR A 218 13.44 3.59 26.09
C THR A 218 13.98 3.21 24.71
N GLU A 219 14.40 1.95 24.56
CA GLU A 219 14.96 1.44 23.31
C GLU A 219 13.99 1.67 22.14
N GLY A 220 14.53 2.24 21.07
CA GLY A 220 13.81 2.65 19.87
C GLY A 220 13.38 4.12 19.83
N PHE A 221 13.43 4.87 20.94
CA PHE A 221 12.76 6.19 21.06
C PHE A 221 13.67 7.41 21.32
N TYR A 222 14.98 7.22 21.41
CA TYR A 222 15.92 8.34 21.67
C TYR A 222 17.06 8.37 20.64
N LEU A 223 17.69 9.55 20.50
CA LEU A 223 18.81 9.74 19.58
C LEU A 223 19.96 8.79 19.88
N GLY A 224 20.36 8.00 18.87
CA GLY A 224 21.42 7.00 19.00
C GLY A 224 20.99 5.74 19.76
N SER A 225 19.69 5.50 19.90
CA SER A 225 19.16 4.23 20.39
C SER A 225 19.65 3.04 19.56
N PRO A 226 19.85 1.85 20.16
CA PRO A 226 19.93 0.61 19.42
C PRO A 226 18.73 0.44 18.50
N ILE A 227 18.96 -0.23 17.37
CA ILE A 227 17.97 -0.47 16.33
C ILE A 227 17.89 -1.97 16.13
N GLU A 228 16.73 -2.52 16.46
CA GLU A 228 16.37 -3.89 16.11
C GLU A 228 15.52 -3.85 14.83
N ILE A 229 15.95 -4.57 13.81
CA ILE A 229 15.23 -4.67 12.54
C ILE A 229 14.65 -6.07 12.36
N PRO A 230 13.42 -6.19 11.83
CA PRO A 230 12.86 -7.49 11.50
C PRO A 230 13.59 -8.08 10.28
N PRO A 231 13.66 -9.41 10.14
CA PRO A 231 14.34 -10.09 9.03
C PRO A 231 13.58 -10.04 7.70
N LEU A 232 12.44 -9.35 7.64
CA LEU A 232 11.62 -9.13 6.46
C LEU A 232 10.93 -7.76 6.59
N GLY A 233 10.47 -7.19 5.47
CA GLY A 233 9.68 -5.97 5.44
C GLY A 233 8.24 -6.20 5.00
N VAL A 234 7.43 -5.13 4.94
CA VAL A 234 6.07 -5.20 4.43
C VAL A 234 6.03 -5.63 2.96
N LYS A 235 7.10 -5.34 2.19
CA LYS A 235 7.22 -5.78 0.80
C LYS A 235 7.15 -7.30 0.70
N ASP A 236 7.88 -8.02 1.56
CA ASP A 236 7.83 -9.49 1.59
C ASP A 236 6.43 -10.02 1.95
N ILE A 237 5.73 -9.35 2.87
CA ILE A 237 4.38 -9.73 3.31
C ILE A 237 3.36 -9.49 2.19
N PHE A 238 3.46 -8.35 1.50
CA PHE A 238 2.63 -8.01 0.36
C PHE A 238 2.78 -9.05 -0.76
N GLU A 239 4.01 -9.34 -1.16
CA GLU A 239 4.32 -10.34 -2.18
C GLU A 239 3.88 -11.74 -1.77
N GLY A 240 4.14 -12.14 -0.53
CA GLY A 240 3.71 -13.42 0.01
C GLY A 240 2.18 -13.58 -0.02
N GLN A 241 1.43 -12.57 0.43
CA GLN A 241 -0.04 -12.64 0.43
C GLN A 241 -0.61 -12.68 -1.00
N ALA A 242 -0.10 -11.83 -1.91
CA ALA A 242 -0.55 -11.81 -3.30
C ALA A 242 -0.19 -13.11 -4.04
N ARG A 243 1.04 -13.62 -3.85
CA ARG A 243 1.48 -14.88 -4.46
C ARG A 243 0.68 -16.07 -3.96
N PHE A 244 0.52 -16.24 -2.65
CA PHE A 244 -0.20 -17.42 -2.14
C PHE A 244 -1.70 -17.36 -2.45
N SER A 245 -2.29 -16.16 -2.56
CA SER A 245 -3.64 -15.99 -3.10
C SER A 245 -3.75 -16.45 -4.55
N GLN A 246 -2.77 -16.10 -5.39
CA GLN A 246 -2.68 -16.56 -6.77
C GLN A 246 -2.50 -18.08 -6.87
N LEU A 247 -1.66 -18.67 -6.02
CA LEU A 247 -1.44 -20.13 -6.00
C LEU A 247 -2.72 -20.88 -5.59
N GLN A 248 -3.43 -20.39 -4.58
CA GLN A 248 -4.73 -20.94 -4.19
C GLN A 248 -5.74 -20.88 -5.33
N TYR A 249 -5.77 -19.78 -6.09
CA TYR A 249 -6.60 -19.65 -7.27
C TYR A 249 -6.25 -20.70 -8.34
N LEU A 250 -4.97 -20.80 -8.73
CA LEU A 250 -4.52 -21.75 -9.74
C LEU A 250 -4.76 -23.21 -9.33
N TYR A 251 -4.56 -23.51 -8.04
CA TYR A 251 -4.89 -24.82 -7.48
C TYR A 251 -6.38 -25.13 -7.65
N GLY A 252 -7.27 -24.20 -7.26
CA GLY A 252 -8.71 -24.37 -7.43
C GLY A 252 -9.14 -24.47 -8.90
N ALA A 253 -8.57 -23.63 -9.78
CA ALA A 253 -8.83 -23.64 -11.22
C ALA A 253 -8.37 -24.95 -11.89
N SER A 254 -7.33 -25.59 -11.35
CA SER A 254 -6.89 -26.93 -11.79
C SER A 254 -7.74 -28.08 -11.26
N GLY A 255 -8.78 -27.81 -10.46
CA GLY A 255 -9.55 -28.86 -9.77
C GLY A 255 -8.79 -29.53 -8.62
N GLY A 256 -7.79 -28.86 -8.05
CA GLY A 256 -6.93 -29.39 -6.99
C GLY A 256 -5.82 -30.33 -7.49
N HIS A 257 -5.43 -30.23 -8.76
CA HIS A 257 -4.41 -31.09 -9.37
C HIS A 257 -3.01 -30.47 -9.42
N LEU A 258 -2.88 -29.16 -9.18
CA LEU A 258 -1.60 -28.47 -9.17
C LEU A 258 -0.78 -28.84 -7.92
N SER A 259 0.39 -29.45 -8.11
CA SER A 259 1.30 -29.81 -7.01
C SER A 259 2.32 -28.71 -6.70
N TRP A 260 2.99 -28.79 -5.55
CA TRP A 260 4.10 -27.90 -5.22
C TRP A 260 5.28 -28.05 -6.19
N ASP A 261 5.50 -29.23 -6.75
CA ASP A 261 6.58 -29.46 -7.72
C ASP A 261 6.26 -28.77 -9.04
N ASP A 262 5.00 -28.85 -9.51
CA ASP A 262 4.55 -28.07 -10.67
C ASP A 262 4.80 -26.57 -10.42
N ILE A 263 4.43 -26.05 -9.25
CA ILE A 263 4.61 -24.63 -8.92
C ILE A 263 6.10 -24.23 -8.92
N ARG A 264 6.98 -25.08 -8.39
CA ARG A 264 8.44 -24.82 -8.37
C ARG A 264 9.05 -24.85 -9.76
N ASP A 265 8.66 -25.83 -10.58
CA ASP A 265 9.15 -25.96 -11.96
C ASP A 265 8.78 -24.73 -12.81
N HIS A 266 7.70 -24.03 -12.44
CA HIS A 266 7.28 -22.77 -13.08
C HIS A 266 7.85 -21.51 -12.40
N GLY A 267 8.76 -21.65 -11.42
CA GLY A 267 9.46 -20.51 -10.81
C GLY A 267 8.61 -19.63 -9.90
N MET A 268 7.38 -20.03 -9.55
CA MET A 268 6.43 -19.21 -8.81
C MET A 268 6.75 -19.05 -7.31
N LEU A 269 7.80 -19.72 -6.83
CA LEU A 269 8.28 -19.71 -5.44
C LEU A 269 9.73 -19.22 -5.32
N LYS A 270 10.23 -18.44 -6.29
CA LYS A 270 11.59 -17.89 -6.27
C LYS A 270 11.64 -16.55 -5.53
N GLY A 271 12.72 -16.32 -4.79
CA GLY A 271 13.06 -15.02 -4.19
C GLY A 271 11.97 -14.49 -3.25
N MET A 272 11.62 -13.21 -3.43
CA MET A 272 10.68 -12.48 -2.57
C MET A 272 9.28 -13.10 -2.50
N TYR A 273 8.83 -13.77 -3.57
CA TYR A 273 7.49 -14.38 -3.64
C TYR A 273 7.26 -15.51 -2.63
N CYS A 274 8.32 -16.09 -2.04
CA CYS A 274 8.24 -17.17 -1.06
C CYS A 274 8.81 -16.78 0.32
N HIS A 275 9.56 -15.68 0.40
CA HIS A 275 10.35 -15.34 1.58
C HIS A 275 9.50 -15.18 2.86
N ALA A 276 8.38 -14.46 2.80
CA ALA A 276 7.48 -14.32 3.96
C ALA A 276 6.87 -15.66 4.39
N PHE A 277 6.54 -16.55 3.45
CA PHE A 277 5.99 -17.86 3.78
C PHE A 277 7.03 -18.76 4.45
N GLU A 278 8.28 -18.75 3.99
CA GLU A 278 9.38 -19.46 4.64
C GLU A 278 9.61 -18.97 6.07
N LYS A 279 9.58 -17.65 6.28
CA LYS A 279 9.68 -17.04 7.61
C LYS A 279 8.50 -17.41 8.50
N PHE A 280 7.28 -17.46 7.94
CA PHE A 280 6.11 -17.96 8.66
C PHE A 280 6.32 -19.41 9.11
N LEU A 281 6.75 -20.33 8.24
CA LEU A 281 7.00 -21.72 8.60
C LEU A 281 8.08 -21.84 9.70
N GLU A 282 9.15 -21.03 9.60
CA GLU A 282 10.20 -20.95 10.61
C GLU A 282 9.65 -20.51 11.99
N PHE A 283 8.92 -19.40 12.03
CA PHE A 283 8.42 -18.83 13.29
C PHE A 283 7.22 -19.59 13.88
N ALA A 284 6.36 -20.16 13.03
CA ALA A 284 5.23 -20.99 13.43
C ALA A 284 5.63 -22.44 13.78
N ASP A 285 6.89 -22.82 13.51
CA ASP A 285 7.43 -24.17 13.69
C ASP A 285 6.60 -25.22 12.93
N GLU A 286 6.51 -25.00 11.62
CA GLU A 286 5.78 -25.83 10.68
C GLU A 286 6.68 -26.29 9.53
N LYS A 287 6.29 -27.40 8.92
CA LYS A 287 6.92 -27.89 7.70
C LYS A 287 6.17 -27.35 6.49
N TRP A 288 6.82 -27.41 5.34
CA TRP A 288 6.16 -27.16 4.07
C TRP A 288 4.89 -28.02 3.96
N PRO A 289 3.71 -27.42 3.70
CA PRO A 289 2.44 -28.14 3.69
C PRO A 289 2.36 -29.13 2.54
N ALA A 290 1.48 -30.14 2.68
CA ALA A 290 1.36 -31.18 1.65
C ALA A 290 0.71 -30.67 0.36
N ALA A 291 -0.21 -29.71 0.46
CA ALA A 291 -0.97 -29.16 -0.66
C ALA A 291 -1.17 -27.64 -0.50
N VAL A 292 -1.60 -26.99 -1.58
CA VAL A 292 -1.83 -25.53 -1.64
C VAL A 292 -3.05 -25.09 -0.82
N ASP A 293 -4.02 -25.99 -0.66
CA ASP A 293 -5.24 -25.76 0.14
C ASP A 293 -5.12 -26.23 1.59
N ASP A 294 -3.92 -26.57 2.06
CA ASP A 294 -3.66 -26.98 3.44
C ASP A 294 -3.98 -25.82 4.42
N PRO A 295 -4.60 -26.09 5.59
CA PRO A 295 -4.87 -25.10 6.63
C PRO A 295 -3.70 -24.19 7.00
N ILE A 296 -2.47 -24.69 6.91
CA ILE A 296 -1.25 -23.91 7.17
C ILE A 296 -1.10 -22.74 6.19
N VAL A 297 -1.48 -22.92 4.92
CA VAL A 297 -1.50 -21.83 3.93
C VAL A 297 -2.61 -20.82 4.27
N GLY A 298 -3.78 -21.32 4.68
CA GLY A 298 -4.87 -20.48 5.16
C GLY A 298 -4.46 -19.60 6.33
N LEU A 299 -3.76 -20.16 7.32
CA LEU A 299 -3.26 -19.43 8.49
C LEU A 299 -2.22 -18.39 8.10
N PHE A 300 -1.31 -18.70 7.19
CA PHE A 300 -0.33 -17.74 6.68
C PHE A 300 -1.02 -16.49 6.11
N LEU A 301 -1.99 -16.68 5.21
CA LEU A 301 -2.71 -15.57 4.57
C LEU A 301 -3.50 -14.73 5.59
N LEU A 302 -4.07 -15.36 6.61
CA LEU A 302 -4.75 -14.66 7.71
C LEU A 302 -3.77 -13.85 8.55
N ILE A 303 -2.61 -14.41 8.89
CA ILE A 303 -1.57 -13.68 9.62
C ILE A 303 -1.07 -12.48 8.81
N CYS A 304 -0.88 -12.61 7.48
CA CYS A 304 -0.57 -11.48 6.62
C CYS A 304 -1.64 -10.39 6.75
N ASP A 305 -2.92 -10.73 6.61
CA ASP A 305 -4.02 -9.75 6.69
C ASP A 305 -4.06 -9.00 8.05
N VAL A 306 -3.92 -9.72 9.16
CA VAL A 306 -3.91 -9.12 10.52
C VAL A 306 -2.65 -8.28 10.76
N ALA A 307 -1.50 -8.70 10.24
CA ALA A 307 -0.24 -7.98 10.34
C ALA A 307 -0.27 -6.65 9.58
N LEU A 308 -0.87 -6.64 8.38
CA LEU A 308 -0.99 -5.47 7.51
C LEU A 308 -2.04 -4.44 7.97
N SER A 309 -2.86 -4.77 8.96
CA SER A 309 -3.97 -3.94 9.43
C SER A 309 -3.78 -3.40 10.87
N PRO A 310 -2.64 -2.77 11.23
CA PRO A 310 -2.54 -2.06 12.50
C PRO A 310 -3.57 -0.93 12.52
N SER A 311 -4.25 -0.69 13.64
CA SER A 311 -5.35 0.30 13.71
C SER A 311 -5.12 1.42 14.70
N GLU A 312 -4.25 1.18 15.68
CA GLU A 312 -3.96 2.11 16.76
C GLU A 312 -3.21 3.35 16.28
N GLY A 313 -3.60 4.51 16.79
CA GLY A 313 -3.02 5.81 16.45
C GLY A 313 -3.55 6.43 15.16
N ILE A 314 -4.34 5.69 14.36
CA ILE A 314 -4.92 6.17 13.10
C ILE A 314 -6.44 6.15 13.16
N PHE A 315 -7.05 4.98 13.35
CA PHE A 315 -8.51 4.81 13.36
C PHE A 315 -9.04 4.44 14.74
N LEU A 316 -8.19 3.87 15.60
CA LEU A 316 -8.47 3.51 16.98
C LEU A 316 -7.46 4.17 17.91
N PRO A 317 -7.82 4.48 19.17
CA PRO A 317 -6.90 5.06 20.14
C PRO A 317 -5.65 4.20 20.35
N MET A 318 -4.48 4.84 20.50
CA MET A 318 -3.25 4.18 20.91
C MET A 318 -3.33 3.85 22.40
N THR A 319 -3.35 2.57 22.75
CA THR A 319 -3.49 2.15 24.16
C THR A 319 -2.17 2.08 24.91
N ASP A 320 -1.10 1.67 24.22
CA ASP A 320 0.27 1.62 24.76
C ASP A 320 1.26 2.30 23.81
N PRO A 321 1.58 3.59 24.04
CA PRO A 321 2.58 4.30 23.24
C PRO A 321 3.98 3.65 23.27
N SER A 322 4.34 2.90 24.32
CA SER A 322 5.64 2.22 24.37
C SER A 322 5.75 1.06 23.38
N ALA A 323 4.60 0.52 22.95
CA ALA A 323 4.51 -0.54 21.96
C ALA A 323 4.50 -0.04 20.51
N LEU A 324 4.51 1.29 20.26
CA LEU A 324 4.30 1.91 18.94
C LEU A 324 5.01 1.17 17.80
N ILE A 325 6.32 0.92 17.93
CA ILE A 325 7.12 0.25 16.90
C ILE A 325 6.56 -1.15 16.62
N TRP A 326 6.35 -1.93 17.66
CA TRP A 326 5.96 -3.34 17.58
C TRP A 326 4.48 -3.56 17.24
N SER A 327 3.61 -2.63 17.66
CA SER A 327 2.17 -2.69 17.46
C SER A 327 1.73 -2.15 16.11
N THR A 328 2.57 -1.35 15.43
CA THR A 328 2.24 -0.74 14.13
C THR A 328 3.12 -1.19 12.97
N ASP A 329 4.34 -1.69 13.22
CA ASP A 329 5.17 -2.27 12.18
C ASP A 329 4.59 -3.61 11.67
N PRO A 330 4.27 -3.74 10.37
CA PRO A 330 3.68 -4.98 9.85
C PRO A 330 4.58 -6.21 10.00
N ALA A 331 5.91 -6.07 9.90
CA ALA A 331 6.84 -7.19 10.00
C ALA A 331 6.99 -7.67 11.45
N TRP A 332 7.07 -6.77 12.42
CA TRP A 332 7.04 -7.15 13.83
C TRP A 332 5.72 -7.81 14.21
N ARG A 333 4.58 -7.22 13.80
CA ARG A 333 3.26 -7.85 13.99
C ARG A 333 3.23 -9.25 13.40
N PHE A 334 3.69 -9.43 12.16
CA PHE A 334 3.77 -10.73 11.50
C PHE A 334 4.56 -11.75 12.32
N ILE A 335 5.75 -11.39 12.82
CA ILE A 335 6.60 -12.27 13.63
C ILE A 335 5.91 -12.66 14.93
N PHE A 336 5.31 -11.70 15.63
CA PHE A 336 4.59 -11.98 16.87
C PHE A 336 3.38 -12.87 16.63
N LEU A 337 2.60 -12.63 15.58
CA LEU A 337 1.45 -13.45 15.19
C LEU A 337 1.87 -14.90 14.86
N CYS A 338 2.97 -15.09 14.13
CA CYS A 338 3.52 -16.43 13.86
C CYS A 338 3.91 -17.17 15.14
N ARG A 339 4.59 -16.48 16.06
CA ARG A 339 5.00 -17.05 17.36
C ARG A 339 3.80 -17.32 18.27
N SER A 340 2.77 -16.49 18.22
CA SER A 340 1.50 -16.71 18.90
C SER A 340 0.80 -17.96 18.37
N ALA A 341 0.72 -18.15 17.05
CA ALA A 341 0.18 -19.36 16.45
C ALA A 341 0.98 -20.62 16.84
N LYS A 342 2.32 -20.52 16.94
CA LYS A 342 3.16 -21.61 17.48
C LYS A 342 2.76 -21.96 18.92
N ALA A 343 2.60 -20.96 19.78
CA ALA A 343 2.27 -21.15 21.19
C ALA A 343 0.87 -21.77 21.40
N GLU A 344 -0.11 -21.43 20.57
CA GLU A 344 -1.46 -22.02 20.60
C GLU A 344 -1.49 -23.50 20.15
N GLY A 345 -0.46 -23.94 19.43
CA GLY A 345 -0.25 -25.34 19.09
C GLY A 345 -1.01 -25.84 17.85
N SER A 346 -0.90 -27.16 17.61
CA SER A 346 -1.30 -27.75 16.32
C SER A 346 -2.80 -27.67 16.00
N ALA A 347 -3.67 -27.66 17.01
CA ALA A 347 -5.11 -27.58 16.78
C ALA A 347 -5.49 -26.20 16.22
N PHE A 348 -4.94 -25.13 16.83
CA PHE A 348 -5.11 -23.77 16.35
C PHE A 348 -4.51 -23.59 14.95
N LYS A 349 -3.30 -24.10 14.70
CA LYS A 349 -2.66 -24.00 13.39
C LYS A 349 -3.44 -24.66 12.24
N ARG A 350 -4.36 -25.60 12.56
CA ARG A 350 -5.18 -26.32 11.59
C ARG A 350 -6.68 -25.98 11.68
N SER A 351 -7.02 -24.81 12.23
CA SER A 351 -8.41 -24.39 12.42
C SER A 351 -9.09 -23.95 11.12
N ILE A 352 -8.34 -23.46 10.12
CA ILE A 352 -8.88 -22.99 8.84
C ILE A 352 -9.04 -24.17 7.89
N GLN A 353 -10.26 -24.71 7.78
CA GLN A 353 -10.55 -25.89 6.95
C GLN A 353 -11.56 -25.58 5.86
N ALA A 354 -12.58 -24.79 6.17
CA ALA A 354 -13.65 -24.40 5.26
C ALA A 354 -13.35 -23.08 4.51
N TYR A 355 -12.37 -22.31 4.99
CA TYR A 355 -12.10 -20.94 4.56
C TYR A 355 -13.34 -20.04 4.76
N SER A 356 -14.03 -20.19 5.91
CA SER A 356 -15.30 -19.50 6.19
C SER A 356 -15.13 -18.15 6.90
N ALA A 357 -16.20 -17.35 6.92
CA ALA A 357 -16.22 -16.09 7.66
C ALA A 357 -16.02 -16.31 9.18
N GLU A 358 -16.63 -17.36 9.72
CA GLU A 358 -16.54 -17.73 11.13
C GLU A 358 -15.10 -18.11 11.51
N GLU A 359 -14.45 -18.96 10.71
CA GLU A 359 -13.04 -19.33 10.93
C GLU A 359 -12.14 -18.11 10.90
N TYR A 360 -12.37 -17.19 9.95
CA TYR A 360 -11.62 -15.94 9.90
C TYR A 360 -11.76 -15.13 11.19
N TRP A 361 -13.00 -14.89 11.65
CA TRP A 361 -13.23 -14.05 12.83
C TRP A 361 -12.71 -14.70 14.12
N GLU A 362 -12.91 -16.00 14.28
CA GLU A 362 -12.42 -16.73 15.46
C GLU A 362 -10.89 -16.68 15.56
N VAL A 363 -10.19 -16.98 14.46
CA VAL A 363 -8.73 -17.04 14.44
C VAL A 363 -8.11 -15.64 14.52
N SER A 364 -8.64 -14.67 13.78
CA SER A 364 -8.13 -13.30 13.81
C SER A 364 -8.35 -12.63 15.18
N GLN A 365 -9.51 -12.83 15.81
CA GLN A 365 -9.76 -12.31 17.16
C GLN A 365 -8.78 -12.93 18.17
N ARG A 366 -8.59 -14.26 18.13
CA ARG A 366 -7.66 -14.94 19.03
C ARG A 366 -6.22 -14.44 18.88
N LEU A 367 -5.78 -14.21 17.65
CA LEU A 367 -4.45 -13.67 17.37
C LEU A 367 -4.30 -12.23 17.86
N SER A 368 -5.31 -11.38 17.64
CA SER A 368 -5.34 -10.00 18.12
C SER A 368 -5.31 -9.91 19.65
N ASP A 369 -6.07 -10.77 20.35
CA ASP A 369 -6.04 -10.87 21.81
C ASP A 369 -4.63 -11.21 22.33
N LEU A 370 -3.91 -12.10 21.63
CA LEU A 370 -2.53 -12.48 21.99
C LEU A 370 -1.52 -11.37 21.69
N LEU A 371 -1.77 -10.56 20.67
CA LEU A 371 -0.97 -9.38 20.34
C LEU A 371 -1.28 -8.18 21.24
N LEU A 372 -2.37 -8.24 22.04
CA LEU A 372 -2.91 -7.11 22.79
C LEU A 372 -3.19 -5.89 21.91
N SER A 373 -3.65 -6.15 20.68
CA SER A 373 -3.95 -5.14 19.65
C SER A 373 -5.40 -5.30 19.22
N PRO A 374 -6.08 -4.22 18.78
CA PRO A 374 -7.42 -4.34 18.24
C PRO A 374 -7.48 -5.33 17.07
N SER A 375 -8.63 -5.99 16.95
CA SER A 375 -8.87 -6.97 15.88
C SER A 375 -9.32 -6.32 14.58
N PRO A 376 -9.19 -7.03 13.44
CA PRO A 376 -9.78 -6.55 12.19
C PRO A 376 -11.29 -6.30 12.30
N ASN A 377 -11.99 -7.00 13.20
CA ASN A 377 -13.41 -6.78 13.44
C ASN A 377 -13.66 -5.43 14.13
N GLU A 378 -12.86 -5.08 15.13
CA GLU A 378 -12.95 -3.80 15.85
C GLU A 378 -12.66 -2.61 14.92
N LEU A 379 -11.63 -2.73 14.06
CA LEU A 379 -11.33 -1.73 13.04
C LEU A 379 -12.51 -1.56 12.08
N ALA A 380 -12.94 -2.65 11.43
CA ALA A 380 -13.98 -2.59 10.42
C ALA A 380 -15.32 -2.10 10.99
N THR A 381 -15.65 -2.48 12.22
CA THR A 381 -16.83 -1.99 12.95
C THR A 381 -16.76 -0.50 13.21
N SER A 382 -15.59 0.01 13.62
CA SER A 382 -15.39 1.44 13.89
C SER A 382 -15.50 2.28 12.61
N ILE A 383 -14.90 1.81 11.52
CA ILE A 383 -15.01 2.44 10.20
C ILE A 383 -16.45 2.46 9.69
N ALA A 384 -17.17 1.33 9.80
CA ALA A 384 -18.59 1.27 9.44
C ALA A 384 -19.44 2.22 10.28
N ARG A 385 -19.13 2.38 11.57
CA ARG A 385 -19.76 3.37 12.43
C ARG A 385 -19.48 4.80 11.94
N TYR A 386 -18.22 5.14 11.64
CA TYR A 386 -17.86 6.47 11.11
C TYR A 386 -18.64 6.78 9.84
N ALA A 387 -18.73 5.84 8.90
CA ALA A 387 -19.48 5.97 7.65
C ALA A 387 -20.99 6.22 7.85
N ASN A 388 -21.56 5.72 8.95
CA ASN A 388 -22.99 5.85 9.26
C ASN A 388 -23.33 7.07 10.10
N GLU A 389 -22.42 7.49 11.00
CA GLU A 389 -22.71 8.49 12.03
C GLU A 389 -22.05 9.85 11.75
N HIS A 390 -20.91 9.88 11.05
CA HIS A 390 -20.15 11.11 10.81
C HIS A 390 -20.53 11.76 9.46
N PRO A 391 -21.01 13.02 9.43
CA PRO A 391 -21.53 13.65 8.21
C PRO A 391 -20.56 13.69 7.02
N GLU A 392 -19.29 14.02 7.27
CA GLU A 392 -18.27 14.07 6.20
C GLU A 392 -17.91 12.67 5.68
N TRP A 393 -18.02 11.65 6.52
CA TRP A 393 -17.80 10.26 6.10
C TRP A 393 -18.99 9.75 5.28
N HIS A 394 -20.21 10.13 5.65
CA HIS A 394 -21.40 9.86 4.85
C HIS A 394 -21.29 10.51 3.46
N ARG A 395 -20.83 11.77 3.40
CA ARG A 395 -20.55 12.46 2.14
C ARG A 395 -19.48 11.74 1.33
N LEU A 396 -18.39 11.32 1.96
CA LEU A 396 -17.34 10.54 1.30
C LEU A 396 -17.91 9.26 0.68
N MET A 397 -18.79 8.55 1.39
CA MET A 397 -19.40 7.34 0.85
C MET A 397 -20.32 7.59 -0.35
N GLU A 398 -20.94 8.77 -0.42
CA GLU A 398 -21.70 9.19 -1.60
C GLU A 398 -20.79 9.55 -2.79
N GLU A 399 -19.65 10.20 -2.52
CA GLU A 399 -18.62 10.46 -3.52
C GLU A 399 -18.00 9.15 -4.05
N ASP A 400 -17.69 8.19 -3.19
CA ASP A 400 -17.23 6.84 -3.58
C ASP A 400 -18.29 6.12 -4.41
N ARG A 401 -19.56 6.20 -4.00
CA ARG A 401 -20.65 5.59 -4.74
C ARG A 401 -20.76 6.17 -6.15
N THR A 402 -20.63 7.49 -6.32
CA THR A 402 -20.84 8.17 -7.62
C THR A 402 -19.58 8.32 -8.45
N PHE A 403 -18.40 8.14 -7.86
CA PHE A 403 -17.08 8.52 -8.40
C PHE A 403 -16.94 10.02 -8.70
N ASP A 404 -17.83 10.86 -8.17
CA ASP A 404 -17.80 12.32 -8.34
C ASP A 404 -17.25 12.98 -7.07
N TYR A 405 -15.92 12.95 -6.94
CA TYR A 405 -15.21 13.47 -5.79
C TYR A 405 -14.99 14.98 -5.89
N GLY A 406 -15.03 15.66 -4.74
CA GLY A 406 -14.62 17.07 -4.66
C GLY A 406 -13.11 17.27 -4.91
N GLU A 407 -12.73 18.45 -5.39
CA GLU A 407 -11.33 18.77 -5.74
C GLU A 407 -10.36 18.78 -4.54
N VAL A 408 -10.85 19.18 -3.37
CA VAL A 408 -10.02 19.35 -2.16
C VAL A 408 -9.62 17.99 -1.61
N ASN A 409 -8.31 17.76 -1.46
CA ASN A 409 -7.71 16.51 -0.98
C ASN A 409 -8.18 15.27 -1.76
N LEU A 410 -8.46 15.42 -3.06
CA LEU A 410 -9.10 14.39 -3.88
C LEU A 410 -8.45 13.00 -3.75
N PRO A 411 -7.11 12.81 -3.85
CA PRO A 411 -6.54 11.48 -3.71
C PRO A 411 -6.76 10.85 -2.33
N ILE A 412 -6.73 11.68 -1.27
CA ILE A 412 -6.97 11.22 0.10
C ILE A 412 -8.43 10.77 0.23
N ARG A 413 -9.38 11.54 -0.30
CA ARG A 413 -10.80 11.18 -0.34
C ARG A 413 -11.01 9.87 -1.12
N VAL A 414 -10.45 9.73 -2.31
CA VAL A 414 -10.56 8.51 -3.13
C VAL A 414 -10.06 7.29 -2.37
N LEU A 415 -8.86 7.35 -1.81
CA LEU A 415 -8.27 6.23 -1.07
C LEU A 415 -9.06 5.89 0.20
N LEU A 416 -9.52 6.90 0.96
CA LEU A 416 -10.36 6.68 2.14
C LEU A 416 -11.74 6.13 1.80
N GLY A 417 -12.33 6.54 0.67
CA GLY A 417 -13.59 6.01 0.17
C GLY A 417 -13.46 4.51 -0.12
N ARG A 418 -12.40 4.12 -0.86
CA ARG A 418 -12.09 2.71 -1.14
C ARG A 418 -11.78 1.90 0.11
N PHE A 419 -10.98 2.45 1.04
CA PHE A 419 -10.70 1.83 2.32
C PHE A 419 -11.97 1.59 3.12
N THR A 420 -12.81 2.62 3.25
CA THR A 420 -14.07 2.53 3.99
C THR A 420 -15.01 1.51 3.37
N ARG A 421 -15.17 1.51 2.04
CA ARG A 421 -15.96 0.52 1.31
C ARG A 421 -15.47 -0.90 1.59
N MET A 422 -14.16 -1.13 1.52
CA MET A 422 -13.58 -2.44 1.75
C MET A 422 -13.75 -2.91 3.20
N GLN A 423 -13.58 -2.03 4.20
CA GLN A 423 -13.82 -2.39 5.60
C GLN A 423 -15.29 -2.78 5.84
N ILE A 424 -16.25 -2.05 5.25
CA ILE A 424 -17.68 -2.36 5.34
C ILE A 424 -17.98 -3.74 4.74
N ASP A 425 -17.47 -4.02 3.54
CA ASP A 425 -17.70 -5.31 2.88
C ASP A 425 -16.98 -6.45 3.62
N LYS A 426 -15.80 -6.19 4.19
CA LYS A 426 -15.03 -7.14 5.00
C LYS A 426 -15.76 -7.56 6.27
N LEU A 427 -16.61 -6.71 6.86
CA LEU A 427 -17.48 -7.13 7.98
C LEU A 427 -18.44 -8.27 7.59
N THR A 428 -18.87 -8.30 6.33
CA THR A 428 -19.85 -9.28 5.84
C THR A 428 -19.21 -10.51 5.21
N ALA A 429 -18.06 -10.34 4.54
CA ALA A 429 -17.39 -11.40 3.79
C ALA A 429 -15.86 -11.35 3.97
N PRO A 430 -15.34 -11.47 5.20
CA PRO A 430 -13.90 -11.35 5.44
C PRO A 430 -13.08 -12.43 4.72
N GLN A 431 -13.65 -13.63 4.56
CA GLN A 431 -13.01 -14.74 3.87
C GLN A 431 -12.69 -14.44 2.41
N PHE A 432 -13.45 -13.54 1.77
CA PHE A 432 -13.17 -13.11 0.40
C PHE A 432 -11.87 -12.30 0.31
N PHE A 433 -11.66 -11.37 1.24
CA PHE A 433 -10.48 -10.51 1.25
C PHE A 433 -9.24 -11.24 1.79
N CYS A 434 -9.43 -12.19 2.70
CA CYS A 434 -8.33 -12.99 3.26
C CYS A 434 -7.87 -14.13 2.34
N TRP A 435 -8.81 -14.83 1.70
CA TRP A 435 -8.53 -16.01 0.86
C TRP A 435 -9.24 -15.91 -0.51
N PRO A 436 -8.94 -14.87 -1.31
CA PRO A 436 -9.61 -14.66 -2.58
C PRO A 436 -9.41 -15.83 -3.54
N GLY A 437 -8.25 -16.50 -3.53
CA GLY A 437 -8.01 -17.67 -4.37
C GLY A 437 -8.98 -18.83 -4.12
N MET A 438 -9.34 -19.07 -2.86
CA MET A 438 -10.35 -20.08 -2.49
C MET A 438 -11.78 -19.62 -2.80
N CYS A 439 -12.04 -18.32 -2.73
CA CYS A 439 -13.36 -17.75 -2.98
C CYS A 439 -13.66 -17.56 -4.47
N LEU A 440 -12.64 -17.37 -5.31
CA LEU A 440 -12.80 -17.10 -6.74
C LEU A 440 -12.86 -18.36 -7.60
N THR A 441 -12.86 -19.55 -6.99
CA THR A 441 -13.01 -20.83 -7.71
C THR A 441 -14.21 -21.62 -7.18
N SER A 442 -14.67 -22.61 -7.96
CA SER A 442 -15.74 -23.52 -7.57
C SER A 442 -15.27 -24.67 -6.65
N PHE A 443 -13.98 -24.71 -6.30
CA PHE A 443 -13.34 -25.83 -5.61
C PHE A 443 -13.80 -26.00 -4.15
N ARG A 444 -13.71 -24.95 -3.32
CA ARG A 444 -14.15 -24.99 -1.91
C ARG A 444 -15.55 -24.41 -1.67
N GLN A 445 -16.04 -23.56 -2.57
CA GLN A 445 -17.32 -22.86 -2.47
C GLN A 445 -17.51 -22.11 -1.12
N ALA A 446 -16.43 -21.52 -0.59
CA ALA A 446 -16.45 -20.75 0.67
C ALA A 446 -17.43 -19.56 0.67
N ILE A 447 -17.84 -19.12 -0.52
CA ILE A 447 -18.83 -18.06 -0.72
C ILE A 447 -19.65 -18.36 -1.99
N SER A 448 -20.84 -17.76 -2.13
CA SER A 448 -21.65 -17.90 -3.34
C SER A 448 -20.96 -17.29 -4.56
N SER A 449 -21.26 -17.80 -5.77
CA SER A 449 -20.67 -17.26 -7.01
C SER A 449 -21.08 -15.81 -7.25
N GLU A 450 -22.34 -15.49 -6.99
CA GLU A 450 -22.90 -14.15 -7.16
C GLU A 450 -22.20 -13.15 -6.25
N THR A 451 -22.00 -13.52 -4.98
CA THR A 451 -21.30 -12.67 -4.01
C THR A 451 -19.81 -12.50 -4.37
N ALA A 452 -19.10 -13.58 -4.74
CA ALA A 452 -17.70 -13.47 -5.16
C ALA A 452 -17.52 -12.55 -6.36
N VAL A 453 -18.39 -12.68 -7.38
CA VAL A 453 -18.35 -11.83 -8.58
C VAL A 453 -18.65 -10.37 -8.22
N SER A 454 -19.65 -10.14 -7.38
CA SER A 454 -20.02 -8.79 -6.93
C SER A 454 -18.90 -8.13 -6.14
N LEU A 455 -18.29 -8.84 -5.18
CA LEU A 455 -17.20 -8.31 -4.37
C LEU A 455 -15.95 -8.04 -5.20
N PHE A 456 -15.58 -8.98 -6.09
CA PHE A 456 -14.43 -8.77 -6.97
C PHE A 456 -14.65 -7.55 -7.85
N SER A 457 -15.80 -7.46 -8.53
CA SER A 457 -16.12 -6.35 -9.43
C SER A 457 -16.20 -5.01 -8.69
N GLU A 458 -16.72 -4.98 -7.46
CA GLU A 458 -16.73 -3.76 -6.64
C GLU A 458 -15.30 -3.27 -6.38
N HIS A 459 -14.39 -4.18 -6.03
CA HIS A 459 -13.06 -3.88 -5.53
C HIS A 459 -11.92 -3.91 -6.54
N GLU A 460 -12.19 -4.03 -7.84
CA GLU A 460 -11.17 -3.87 -8.88
C GLU A 460 -10.46 -2.51 -8.78
N ALA A 461 -9.20 -2.47 -9.20
CA ALA A 461 -8.41 -1.24 -9.24
C ALA A 461 -9.09 -0.15 -10.08
N LEU A 462 -8.97 1.09 -9.65
CA LEU A 462 -9.62 2.23 -10.32
C LEU A 462 -8.95 2.60 -11.64
N PHE A 463 -7.64 2.35 -11.73
CA PHE A 463 -6.83 2.68 -12.90
C PHE A 463 -6.08 1.45 -13.36
N LEU A 464 -6.15 1.19 -14.66
CA LEU A 464 -5.49 0.04 -15.29
C LEU A 464 -4.92 0.43 -16.65
N ASN A 465 -3.85 -0.24 -17.06
CA ASN A 465 -3.38 -0.10 -18.43
C ASN A 465 -4.25 -0.93 -19.40
N ARG A 466 -4.16 -0.62 -20.70
CA ARG A 466 -4.72 -1.43 -21.79
C ARG A 466 -3.61 -1.98 -22.70
N PRO A 467 -3.91 -2.72 -23.79
CA PRO A 467 -2.87 -3.25 -24.68
C PRO A 467 -1.91 -2.20 -25.27
N ASP A 468 -2.32 -0.92 -25.33
CA ASP A 468 -1.50 0.22 -25.75
C ASP A 468 -0.58 0.76 -24.64
N LEU A 469 -0.65 0.19 -23.43
CA LEU A 469 0.08 0.56 -22.22
C LEU A 469 -0.33 1.90 -21.57
N ASP A 470 -1.26 2.62 -22.18
CA ASP A 470 -1.87 3.83 -21.62
C ASP A 470 -2.75 3.49 -20.42
N VAL A 471 -2.87 4.42 -19.48
CA VAL A 471 -3.70 4.29 -18.29
C VAL A 471 -5.12 4.78 -18.57
N TYR A 472 -6.10 3.99 -18.14
CA TYR A 472 -7.52 4.26 -18.31
C TYR A 472 -8.25 4.14 -16.97
N PRO A 473 -9.37 4.86 -16.78
CA PRO A 473 -10.22 4.58 -15.64
C PRO A 473 -10.94 3.25 -15.88
N ARG A 474 -11.16 2.51 -14.79
CA ARG A 474 -12.07 1.36 -14.78
C ARG A 474 -13.47 1.82 -15.18
N LEU A 475 -14.10 1.09 -16.10
CA LEU A 475 -15.51 1.30 -16.41
C LEU A 475 -16.39 0.63 -15.35
N VAL A 476 -17.25 1.42 -14.72
CA VAL A 476 -18.16 0.93 -13.69
C VAL A 476 -19.59 0.88 -14.23
N PRO A 477 -20.28 -0.27 -14.19
CA PRO A 477 -21.66 -0.37 -14.64
C PRO A 477 -22.58 0.67 -13.98
N GLY A 478 -23.34 1.40 -14.79
CA GLY A 478 -24.24 2.45 -14.29
C GLY A 478 -23.55 3.75 -13.86
N ARG A 479 -22.29 3.97 -14.26
CA ARG A 479 -21.56 5.24 -14.13
C ARG A 479 -21.24 5.83 -15.48
N GLU A 480 -21.24 7.15 -15.56
CA GLU A 480 -20.92 7.86 -16.79
C GLU A 480 -19.41 7.85 -17.02
N GLU A 481 -18.99 7.44 -18.22
CA GLU A 481 -17.57 7.40 -18.61
C GLU A 481 -16.87 8.76 -18.43
N GLN A 482 -17.58 9.87 -18.66
CA GLN A 482 -17.05 11.21 -18.46
C GLN A 482 -16.69 11.50 -16.99
N THR A 483 -17.47 10.98 -16.03
CA THR A 483 -17.19 11.14 -14.60
C THR A 483 -15.93 10.37 -14.22
N LEU A 484 -15.81 9.14 -14.72
CA LEU A 484 -14.64 8.28 -14.48
C LEU A 484 -13.36 8.85 -15.11
N LEU A 485 -13.48 9.43 -16.31
CA LEU A 485 -12.36 10.11 -16.97
C LEU A 485 -11.94 11.38 -16.23
N ARG A 486 -12.89 12.16 -15.72
CA ARG A 486 -12.59 13.33 -14.88
C ARG A 486 -11.83 12.91 -13.62
N LEU A 487 -12.30 11.86 -12.93
CA LEU A 487 -11.61 11.31 -11.77
C LEU A 487 -10.17 10.93 -12.09
N LEU A 488 -9.91 10.22 -13.19
CA LEU A 488 -8.55 9.88 -13.62
C LEU A 488 -7.70 11.14 -13.81
N ASN A 489 -8.20 12.12 -14.57
CA ASN A 489 -7.45 13.34 -14.87
C ASN A 489 -7.11 14.12 -13.60
N ASP A 490 -8.10 14.34 -12.73
CA ASP A 490 -7.92 15.12 -11.51
C ASP A 490 -7.00 14.38 -10.52
N PHE A 491 -7.11 13.05 -10.43
CA PHE A 491 -6.23 12.24 -9.58
C PHE A 491 -4.77 12.36 -10.03
N TYR A 492 -4.47 12.23 -11.34
CA TYR A 492 -3.10 12.32 -11.82
C TYR A 492 -2.54 13.74 -11.88
N VAL A 493 -3.39 14.78 -11.88
CA VAL A 493 -2.94 16.14 -11.57
C VAL A 493 -2.35 16.20 -10.16
N TRP A 494 -3.00 15.58 -9.17
CA TRP A 494 -2.46 15.56 -7.81
C TRP A 494 -1.21 14.68 -7.69
N VAL A 495 -1.17 13.52 -8.33
CA VAL A 495 0.01 12.63 -8.30
C VAL A 495 1.24 13.34 -8.88
N SER A 496 1.09 14.03 -10.02
CA SER A 496 2.20 14.80 -10.61
C SER A 496 2.63 15.95 -9.69
N MET A 497 1.69 16.61 -9.02
CA MET A 497 2.00 17.63 -8.02
C MET A 497 2.80 17.10 -6.84
N TYR A 498 2.47 15.91 -6.32
CA TYR A 498 3.22 15.29 -5.23
C TYR A 498 4.63 14.91 -5.66
N GLU A 499 4.80 14.40 -6.88
CA GLU A 499 6.11 14.07 -7.42
C GLU A 499 6.97 15.32 -7.64
N MET A 500 6.43 16.38 -8.26
CA MET A 500 7.16 17.63 -8.43
C MET A 500 7.52 18.27 -7.07
N THR A 501 6.65 18.14 -6.06
CA THR A 501 6.97 18.60 -4.71
C THR A 501 8.15 17.82 -4.14
N ARG A 502 8.17 16.49 -4.26
CA ARG A 502 9.30 15.66 -3.84
C ARG A 502 10.60 16.05 -4.56
N GLN A 503 10.55 16.23 -5.88
CA GLN A 503 11.72 16.67 -6.64
C GLN A 503 12.23 18.03 -6.16
N TRP A 504 11.34 18.98 -5.84
CA TRP A 504 11.72 20.27 -5.29
C TRP A 504 12.46 20.13 -3.95
N LEU A 505 12.02 19.20 -3.09
CA LEU A 505 12.65 18.99 -1.79
C LEU A 505 14.07 18.45 -1.91
N VAL A 506 14.28 17.38 -2.70
CA VAL A 506 15.48 16.54 -2.54
C VAL A 506 16.20 16.13 -3.83
N ASP A 507 15.61 16.32 -5.01
CA ASP A 507 16.27 15.87 -6.23
C ASP A 507 17.19 16.94 -6.78
N ASP A 508 18.41 16.54 -7.15
CA ASP A 508 19.33 17.38 -7.88
C ASP A 508 18.84 17.67 -9.30
N GLY A 509 19.36 18.76 -9.89
CA GLY A 509 19.08 19.10 -11.28
C GLY A 509 17.69 19.72 -11.54
N PRO A 510 17.32 19.92 -12.81
CA PRO A 510 15.99 20.42 -13.19
C PRO A 510 14.85 19.45 -12.80
N PHE A 511 13.60 19.91 -12.91
CA PHE A 511 12.44 19.03 -12.79
C PHE A 511 12.42 18.00 -13.93
N ALA A 512 12.07 16.76 -13.60
CA ALA A 512 11.91 15.66 -14.54
C ALA A 512 10.42 15.37 -14.77
N TYR A 513 10.05 15.19 -16.04
CA TYR A 513 8.66 15.02 -16.50
C TYR A 513 8.45 13.65 -17.14
N ASP A 514 8.79 12.60 -16.40
CA ASP A 514 8.60 11.23 -16.88
C ASP A 514 7.16 10.78 -16.62
N TYR A 515 6.21 11.32 -17.39
CA TYR A 515 4.78 10.94 -17.34
C TYR A 515 4.34 10.16 -18.58
N LYS A 516 5.27 9.66 -19.40
CA LYS A 516 4.93 8.82 -20.57
C LYS A 516 4.35 7.46 -20.16
N TRP A 517 4.58 7.03 -18.93
CA TRP A 517 3.91 5.85 -18.36
C TRP A 517 2.40 6.04 -18.23
N LEU A 518 1.90 7.29 -18.16
CA LEU A 518 0.49 7.60 -18.03
C LEU A 518 -0.22 7.54 -19.37
N THR A 519 0.39 8.11 -20.41
CA THR A 519 -0.16 8.10 -21.76
C THR A 519 0.89 8.33 -22.84
N SER A 520 0.73 7.63 -23.96
CA SER A 520 1.51 7.77 -25.20
C SER A 520 0.84 8.71 -26.21
N LYS A 521 -0.35 9.25 -25.92
CA LYS A 521 -1.16 10.01 -26.89
C LYS A 521 -0.70 11.45 -27.08
N PHE A 522 0.03 12.00 -26.13
CA PHE A 522 0.47 13.39 -26.14
C PHE A 522 1.98 13.48 -26.36
N HIS A 523 2.41 14.54 -27.04
CA HIS A 523 3.83 14.84 -27.17
C HIS A 523 4.42 15.26 -25.83
N HIS A 524 5.75 15.12 -25.70
CA HIS A 524 6.45 15.45 -24.45
C HIS A 524 6.21 16.90 -24.02
N ASP A 525 6.21 17.84 -24.96
CA ASP A 525 5.99 19.26 -24.66
C ASP A 525 4.58 19.54 -24.11
N GLU A 526 3.56 18.76 -24.52
CA GLU A 526 2.19 18.88 -24.02
C GLU A 526 2.08 18.36 -22.58
N ILE A 527 2.72 17.22 -22.30
CA ILE A 527 2.81 16.64 -20.96
C ILE A 527 3.54 17.59 -20.00
N ASN A 528 4.65 18.16 -20.43
CA ASN A 528 5.43 19.11 -19.64
C ASN A 528 4.60 20.37 -19.36
N GLY A 529 3.99 20.96 -20.39
CA GLY A 529 3.13 22.14 -20.23
C GLY A 529 1.92 21.91 -19.33
N TRP A 530 1.35 20.69 -19.33
CA TRP A 530 0.31 20.29 -18.38
C TRP A 530 0.82 20.27 -16.94
N ALA A 531 1.94 19.60 -16.67
CA ALA A 531 2.53 19.54 -15.32
C ALA A 531 2.96 20.92 -14.82
N ASP A 532 3.64 21.71 -15.66
CA ASP A 532 4.09 23.08 -15.36
C ASP A 532 2.93 24.00 -14.97
N SER A 533 1.83 23.93 -15.72
CA SER A 533 0.66 24.76 -15.48
C SER A 533 0.04 24.47 -14.11
N HIS A 534 -0.03 23.19 -13.71
CA HIS A 534 -0.57 22.79 -12.41
C HIS A 534 0.40 23.13 -11.28
N PHE A 535 1.71 22.89 -11.47
CA PHE A 535 2.72 23.26 -10.49
C PHE A 535 2.72 24.75 -10.22
N LYS A 536 2.72 25.57 -11.27
CA LYS A 536 2.62 27.03 -11.15
C LYS A 536 1.33 27.49 -10.50
N LYS A 537 0.20 26.85 -10.80
CA LYS A 537 -1.09 27.17 -10.14
C LYS A 537 -1.00 26.90 -8.64
N SER A 538 -0.29 25.85 -8.24
CA SER A 538 -0.10 25.49 -6.83
C SER A 538 0.93 26.39 -6.14
N THR A 539 2.14 26.54 -6.68
CA THR A 539 3.27 27.23 -6.00
C THR A 539 3.37 28.73 -6.32
N GLY A 540 2.69 29.18 -7.36
CA GLY A 540 2.82 30.54 -7.91
C GLY A 540 4.04 30.75 -8.80
N VAL A 541 4.89 29.74 -8.99
CA VAL A 541 6.17 29.85 -9.71
C VAL A 541 6.28 28.78 -10.79
N HIS A 542 6.77 29.15 -11.97
CA HIS A 542 7.01 28.18 -13.05
C HIS A 542 8.24 27.32 -12.71
N PRO A 543 8.24 26.00 -12.99
CA PRO A 543 9.40 25.13 -12.71
C PRO A 543 10.73 25.65 -13.29
N ASP A 544 10.72 26.21 -14.50
CA ASP A 544 11.91 26.81 -15.13
C ASP A 544 12.46 28.06 -14.41
N ASP A 545 11.68 28.71 -13.54
CA ASP A 545 12.12 29.88 -12.78
C ASP A 545 12.93 29.48 -11.52
N PHE A 546 13.06 28.19 -11.23
CA PHE A 546 13.84 27.70 -10.07
C PHE A 546 15.34 27.73 -10.35
N ALA A 547 16.09 28.34 -9.43
CA ALA A 547 17.54 28.27 -9.39
C ALA A 547 17.99 26.87 -8.93
N ILE A 548 18.66 26.14 -9.82
CA ILE A 548 19.15 24.79 -9.55
C ILE A 548 20.48 24.86 -8.79
N LEU A 549 20.46 24.44 -7.54
CA LEU A 549 21.64 24.14 -6.74
C LEU A 549 22.17 22.76 -7.13
N ARG A 550 23.49 22.65 -7.15
CA ARG A 550 24.20 21.40 -7.38
C ARG A 550 24.47 20.72 -6.07
#